data_AF-A0A4Q5RC72-F1
#
_entry.id   AF-A0A4Q5RC72-F1
#
_cell.length_a   1.000
_cell.length_b   1.000
_cell.length_c   1.000
_cell.angle_alpha   90.00
_cell.angle_beta   90.00
_cell.angle_gamma   90.00
#
_symmetry.space_group_name_H-M   'P 1'
#
loop_
_entity.id
_entity.type
_entity.pdbx_description
1 polymer ?
#
loop_
_entity_poly.entity_id
_entity_poly.type
_entity_poly.pdbx_seq_one_letter_code
_entity_poly.pdbx_strand_id
1 'polypeptide(L)'
;MNKPFKNKLRLLPLALLLVPSLGMMEKHRFEYKFQDPSLPVEERVNDLVSKLTLEEKVDQMINKTPAIPRLGVPAFDWWNEALHGVARANK
;
A
#
# COMPACT_ATOMS: atom_id res chain seq x y z
N MET A 1 -63.47 -27.92 25.27
CA MET A 1 -62.03 -27.69 24.98
C MET A 1 -61.85 -27.81 23.47
N ASN A 2 -62.04 -26.77 22.65
CA ASN A 2 -61.12 -25.63 22.42
C ASN A 2 -59.65 -26.03 22.59
N LYS A 3 -58.78 -26.05 21.59
CA LYS A 3 -58.79 -25.63 20.17
C LYS A 3 -57.50 -26.23 19.52
N PRO A 4 -57.18 -26.00 18.22
CA PRO A 4 -56.77 -27.01 17.24
C PRO A 4 -55.28 -26.88 16.83
N PHE A 5 -54.96 -27.15 15.56
CA PHE A 5 -53.74 -26.87 14.76
C PHE A 5 -52.95 -28.11 14.37
N LYS A 6 -53.23 -28.69 13.19
CA LYS A 6 -52.69 -28.31 11.86
C LYS A 6 -51.17 -28.49 11.79
N ASN A 7 -50.77 -29.44 10.94
CA ASN A 7 -49.47 -29.63 10.29
C ASN A 7 -48.51 -28.45 10.48
N LYS A 8 -47.47 -28.66 11.30
CA LYS A 8 -46.27 -27.83 11.24
C LYS A 8 -45.18 -28.63 10.55
N LEU A 9 -45.29 -28.61 9.22
CA LEU A 9 -44.22 -28.86 8.27
C LEU A 9 -42.93 -28.25 8.83
N ARG A 10 -42.06 -29.09 9.41
CA ARG A 10 -40.71 -28.71 9.82
C ARG A 10 -39.84 -28.62 8.56
N LEU A 11 -40.04 -27.56 7.80
CA LEU A 11 -39.08 -27.10 6.80
C LEU A 11 -38.64 -25.72 7.28
N LEU A 12 -37.51 -25.72 7.99
CA LEU A 12 -36.76 -24.51 8.33
C LEU A 12 -36.59 -23.65 7.07
N PRO A 13 -36.70 -22.32 7.14
CA PRO A 13 -36.55 -21.49 5.96
C PRO A 13 -35.11 -21.63 5.47
N LEU A 14 -34.96 -22.13 4.25
CA LEU A 14 -33.74 -22.11 3.45
C LEU A 14 -33.43 -20.67 3.01
N ALA A 15 -33.32 -19.76 3.98
CA ALA A 15 -33.20 -18.33 3.77
C ALA A 15 -32.32 -17.69 4.85
N LEU A 16 -31.07 -18.16 5.02
CA LEU A 16 -30.04 -17.36 5.70
C LEU A 16 -28.60 -17.89 5.54
N LEU A 17 -28.18 -18.28 4.34
CA LEU A 17 -26.73 -18.40 4.03
C LEU A 17 -26.37 -17.67 2.73
N LEU A 18 -27.10 -16.60 2.40
CA LEU A 18 -26.48 -15.45 1.74
C LEU A 18 -25.81 -14.63 2.85
N VAL A 19 -24.63 -15.06 3.30
CA VAL A 19 -23.72 -14.14 3.99
C VAL A 19 -23.03 -13.40 2.86
N PRO A 20 -23.38 -12.14 2.55
CA PRO A 20 -22.50 -11.33 1.74
C PRO A 20 -21.26 -11.15 2.61
N SER A 21 -20.16 -11.85 2.32
CA SER A 21 -18.84 -11.40 2.76
C SER A 21 -18.45 -10.17 1.93
N LEU A 22 -19.34 -9.17 1.92
CA LEU A 22 -19.12 -7.81 1.49
C LEU A 22 -18.39 -7.15 2.65
N GLY A 23 -17.13 -7.55 2.80
CA GLY A 23 -16.32 -7.26 3.95
C GLY A 23 -14.90 -7.78 3.78
N MET A 24 -14.41 -7.90 2.53
CA MET A 24 -12.98 -7.78 2.32
C MET A 24 -12.64 -6.30 2.49
N MET A 25 -12.44 -5.93 3.75
CA MET A 25 -11.69 -4.74 4.13
C MET A 25 -10.34 -4.87 3.42
N GLU A 26 -10.14 -4.13 2.31
CA GLU A 26 -8.80 -3.96 1.79
C GLU A 26 -8.01 -3.28 2.91
N LYS A 27 -7.13 -4.06 3.55
CA LYS A 27 -6.00 -3.51 4.29
C LYS A 27 -5.38 -2.45 3.38
N HIS A 28 -5.25 -1.22 3.86
CA HIS A 28 -4.39 -0.22 3.23
C HIS A 28 -3.03 -0.89 3.00
N ARG A 29 -2.75 -1.32 1.76
CA ARG A 29 -1.51 -2.05 1.42
C ARG A 29 -0.29 -1.15 1.53
N PHE A 30 -0.52 0.16 1.54
CA PHE A 30 0.47 1.22 1.47
C PHE A 30 0.05 2.36 2.40
N GLU A 31 1.00 2.91 3.14
CA GLU A 31 0.80 4.09 4.01
C GLU A 31 0.71 5.37 3.16
N TYR A 32 1.45 5.41 2.05
CA TYR A 32 1.48 6.53 1.11
C TYR A 32 1.26 6.07 -0.32
N LYS A 33 0.72 6.95 -1.18
CA LYS A 33 0.50 6.63 -2.60
C LYS A 33 1.81 6.29 -3.30
N PHE A 34 2.92 6.96 -2.95
CA PHE A 34 4.20 6.69 -3.58
C PHE A 34 4.69 5.23 -3.43
N GLN A 35 4.19 4.52 -2.41
CA GLN A 35 4.53 3.12 -2.14
C GLN A 35 3.71 2.14 -3.00
N ASP A 36 2.59 2.56 -3.58
CA ASP A 36 1.72 1.69 -4.38
C ASP A 36 2.27 1.50 -5.80
N PRO A 37 2.71 0.30 -6.18
CA PRO A 37 3.27 0.06 -7.52
C PRO A 37 2.21 0.00 -8.62
N SER A 38 0.91 -0.03 -8.28
CA SER A 38 -0.19 -0.04 -9.26
C SER A 38 -0.51 1.36 -9.81
N LEU A 39 -0.08 2.42 -9.12
CA LEU A 39 -0.26 3.80 -9.55
C LEU A 39 0.80 4.24 -10.58
N PRO A 40 0.48 5.21 -11.48
CA PRO A 40 1.45 5.80 -12.38
C PRO A 40 2.66 6.38 -11.64
N VAL A 41 3.85 6.27 -12.24
CA VAL A 41 5.11 6.77 -11.63
C VAL A 41 5.01 8.26 -11.29
N GLU A 42 4.43 9.07 -12.16
CA GLU A 42 4.27 10.51 -11.94
C GLU A 42 3.42 10.82 -10.69
N GLU A 43 2.32 10.10 -10.49
CA GLU A 43 1.48 10.26 -9.29
C GLU A 43 2.28 9.91 -8.02
N ARG A 44 3.06 8.83 -8.08
CA ARG A 44 3.88 8.37 -6.96
C ARG A 44 5.00 9.35 -6.64
N VAL A 45 5.68 9.87 -7.65
CA VAL A 45 6.75 10.87 -7.48
C VAL A 45 6.20 12.17 -6.90
N ASN A 46 5.08 12.67 -7.45
CA ASN A 46 4.43 13.88 -6.96
C ASN A 46 3.98 13.73 -5.50
N ASP A 47 3.39 12.58 -5.13
CA ASP A 47 3.02 12.29 -3.75
C ASP A 47 4.24 12.29 -2.81
N LEU A 48 5.35 11.64 -3.19
CA LEU A 48 6.59 11.64 -2.39
C LEU A 48 7.15 13.06 -2.21
N VAL A 49 7.36 13.80 -3.30
CA VAL A 49 7.97 15.14 -3.28
C VAL A 49 7.10 16.14 -2.52
N SER A 50 5.78 16.00 -2.59
CA SER A 50 4.82 16.84 -1.85
C SER A 50 4.96 16.70 -0.32
N LYS A 51 5.44 15.55 0.15
CA LYS A 51 5.59 15.27 1.58
C LYS A 51 6.90 15.76 2.15
N LEU A 52 7.93 16.02 1.34
CA LEU A 52 9.25 16.41 1.80
C LEU A 52 9.26 17.81 2.41
N THR A 53 10.01 18.01 3.49
CA THR A 53 10.34 19.35 3.98
C THR A 53 11.31 20.03 3.00
N LEU A 54 11.53 21.33 3.18
CA LEU A 54 12.51 22.04 2.35
C LEU A 54 13.92 21.50 2.57
N GLU A 55 14.28 21.23 3.82
CA GLU A 55 15.59 20.69 4.22
C GLU A 55 15.81 19.31 3.58
N GLU A 56 14.83 18.42 3.65
CA GLU A 56 14.94 17.10 3.02
C GLU A 56 15.06 17.21 1.50
N LYS A 57 14.36 18.15 0.85
CA LYS A 57 14.53 18.39 -0.60
C LYS A 57 15.95 18.81 -0.92
N VAL A 58 16.52 19.72 -0.14
CA VAL A 58 17.91 20.17 -0.31
C VAL A 58 18.87 18.99 -0.12
N ASP A 59 18.65 18.15 0.89
CA ASP A 59 19.48 16.98 1.16
C ASP A 59 19.41 15.92 0.05
N GLN A 60 18.33 15.88 -0.75
CA GLN A 60 18.23 15.00 -1.91
C GLN A 60 18.97 15.51 -3.17
N MET A 61 19.60 16.69 -3.13
CA MET A 61 20.29 17.30 -4.29
C MET A 61 21.77 16.90 -4.42
N ILE A 62 22.26 15.97 -3.60
CA ILE A 62 23.62 15.42 -3.67
C ILE A 62 23.61 13.95 -4.10
N ASN A 63 24.74 13.42 -4.57
CA ASN A 63 24.76 12.01 -4.99
C ASN A 63 24.51 11.04 -3.83
N LYS A 64 25.16 11.28 -2.69
CA LYS A 64 25.03 10.50 -1.48
C LYS A 64 23.81 10.97 -0.70
N THR A 65 22.61 10.72 -1.23
CA THR A 65 21.38 11.19 -0.60
C THR A 65 21.15 10.47 0.73
N PRO A 66 20.88 11.21 1.82
CA PRO A 66 20.56 10.59 3.09
C PRO A 66 19.17 9.95 3.04
N ALA A 67 18.93 9.02 3.97
CA ALA A 67 17.61 8.44 4.18
C ALA A 67 16.61 9.50 4.67
N ILE A 68 15.32 9.26 4.46
CA ILE A 68 14.22 10.02 5.07
C ILE A 68 13.43 9.04 5.96
N PRO A 69 13.87 8.82 7.23
CA PRO A 69 13.32 7.76 8.08
C PRO A 69 11.82 7.88 8.32
N ARG A 70 11.29 9.10 8.45
CA ARG A 70 9.86 9.34 8.70
C ARG A 70 8.95 8.90 7.55
N LEU A 71 9.50 8.77 6.34
CA LEU A 71 8.77 8.29 5.15
C LEU A 71 9.19 6.87 4.74
N GLY A 72 10.09 6.23 5.49
CA GLY A 72 10.64 4.92 5.14
C GLY A 72 11.47 4.90 3.86
N VAL A 73 12.04 6.04 3.45
CA VAL A 73 12.89 6.13 2.23
C VAL A 73 14.35 5.86 2.62
N PRO A 74 15.01 4.83 2.05
CA PRO A 74 16.39 4.51 2.37
C PRO A 74 17.37 5.52 1.77
N ALA A 75 18.59 5.57 2.30
CA ALA A 75 19.69 6.32 1.70
C ALA A 75 20.02 5.73 0.32
N PHE A 76 20.35 6.59 -0.64
CA PHE A 76 20.65 6.18 -2.01
C PHE A 76 21.88 6.94 -2.53
N ASP A 77 22.82 6.23 -3.13
CA ASP A 77 23.92 6.86 -3.87
C ASP A 77 23.70 6.62 -5.35
N TRP A 78 23.24 7.66 -6.06
CA TRP A 78 22.92 7.54 -7.47
C TRP A 78 24.15 7.63 -8.37
N TRP A 79 25.30 8.10 -7.87
CA TRP A 79 26.53 8.21 -8.66
C TRP A 79 27.23 6.86 -8.76
N ASN A 80 26.77 6.08 -9.74
CA ASN A 80 27.34 4.80 -10.14
C ASN A 80 28.03 4.94 -11.51
N GLU A 81 29.08 4.15 -11.75
CA GLU A 81 29.89 4.23 -12.97
C GLU A 81 30.12 2.82 -13.55
N ALA A 82 29.95 2.69 -14.87
CA ALA A 82 30.06 1.41 -15.57
C ALA A 82 30.64 1.50 -17.00
N LEU A 83 31.46 2.51 -17.31
CA LEU A 83 31.92 2.84 -18.68
C LEU A 83 32.49 1.62 -19.44
N HIS A 84 33.29 0.80 -18.76
CA HIS A 84 33.86 -0.44 -19.31
C HIS A 84 33.84 -1.57 -18.26
N GLY A 85 32.76 -1.62 -17.47
CA GLY A 85 32.63 -2.50 -16.30
C GLY A 85 32.38 -1.70 -15.03
N VAL A 86 31.88 -2.38 -13.99
CA VAL A 86 31.44 -1.75 -12.74
C VAL A 86 32.63 -1.14 -11.99
N ALA A 87 32.68 0.18 -11.87
CA ALA A 87 33.79 0.89 -11.21
C ALA A 87 33.54 1.14 -9.72
N ARG A 88 32.27 1.22 -9.29
CA ARG A 88 31.85 1.54 -7.92
C ARG A 88 31.09 0.37 -7.26
N ALA A 89 31.60 -0.85 -7.41
CA ALA A 89 31.00 -2.07 -6.85
C ALA A 89 31.23 -2.24 -5.33
N ASN A 90 32.15 -1.48 -4.75
CA ASN A 90 32.57 -1.65 -3.36
C ASN A 90 31.66 -0.86 -2.43
N LYS A 91 30.64 -1.55 -1.88
CA LYS A 91 30.16 -1.30 -0.53
C LYS A 91 30.90 -2.22 0.44
#